data_AF-R9J926-F1
#
_entry.id   AF-R9J926-F1
#
_cell.length_a   1.000
_cell.length_b   1.000
_cell.length_c   1.000
_cell.angle_alpha   90.00
_cell.angle_beta   90.00
_cell.angle_gamma   90.00
#
_symmetry.space_group_name_H-M   'P 1'
#
loop_
_entity.id
_entity.type
_entity.pdbx_description
1 polymer ?
#
loop_
_entity_poly.entity_id
_entity_poly.type
_entity_poly.pdbx_seq_one_letter_code
_entity_poly.pdbx_strand_id
1 'polypeptide(L)'
;MPDKVHPHQLRHTRAIHLYRSGMPLNILSEFLGHCSEETTRIYAYADTEMKREAINKATADIAVPEEKPIWDETDEETFRKLAGLR
;
A
#
# COMPACT_ATOMS: atom_id res chain seq x y z
N MET A 1 -3.31 -22.29 8.55
CA MET A 1 -4.73 -21.89 8.47
C MET A 1 -5.23 -21.71 9.90
N PRO A 2 -6.09 -20.72 10.20
CA PRO A 2 -6.63 -20.55 11.55
C PRO A 2 -7.48 -21.77 11.94
N ASP A 3 -7.42 -22.16 13.21
CA ASP A 3 -8.13 -23.35 13.73
C ASP A 3 -9.65 -23.23 13.68
N LYS A 4 -10.17 -21.99 13.67
CA LYS A 4 -11.60 -21.67 13.52
C LYS A 4 -11.80 -20.48 12.59
N VAL A 5 -12.70 -20.66 11.63
CA VAL A 5 -13.13 -19.59 10.72
C VAL A 5 -14.49 -19.07 11.16
N HIS A 6 -14.61 -17.75 11.27
CA HIS A 6 -15.86 -17.08 11.65
C HIS A 6 -16.48 -16.34 10.46
N PRO A 7 -17.82 -16.27 10.34
CA PRO A 7 -18.48 -15.54 9.24
C PRO A 7 -17.99 -14.09 9.08
N HIS A 8 -17.67 -13.41 10.19
CA HIS A 8 -17.14 -12.05 10.16
C HIS A 8 -15.78 -11.94 9.45
N GLN A 9 -14.94 -12.98 9.49
CA GLN A 9 -13.65 -12.97 8.78
C GLN A 9 -13.87 -12.93 7.25
N LEU A 10 -14.83 -13.69 6.72
CA LEU A 10 -15.16 -13.65 5.30
C LEU A 10 -15.71 -12.30 4.88
N ARG A 11 -16.56 -11.70 5.73
CA ARG A 11 -17.08 -10.34 5.53
C ARG A 11 -15.94 -9.31 5.47
N HIS A 12 -15.01 -9.39 6.42
CA HIS A 12 -13.83 -8.51 6.45
C HIS A 12 -12.97 -8.68 5.20
N THR A 13 -12.65 -9.92 4.83
CA THR A 13 -11.87 -10.21 3.63
C THR A 13 -12.53 -9.63 2.39
N ARG A 14 -13.83 -9.86 2.20
CA ARG A 14 -14.58 -9.31 1.05
C ARG A 14 -14.57 -7.78 1.04
N ALA A 15 -14.80 -7.14 2.18
CA ALA A 15 -14.81 -5.69 2.30
C ALA A 15 -13.44 -5.07 1.96
N ILE A 16 -12.35 -5.66 2.46
CA ILE A 16 -10.98 -5.21 2.17
C ILE A 16 -10.66 -5.35 0.68
N HIS A 17 -11.04 -6.47 0.05
CA HIS A 17 -10.80 -6.65 -1.39
C HIS A 17 -11.56 -5.62 -2.24
N LEU A 18 -12.82 -5.33 -1.89
CA LEU A 18 -13.60 -4.31 -2.59
C LEU A 18 -12.98 -2.91 -2.42
N TYR A 19 -12.57 -2.56 -1.20
CA TYR A 19 -11.90 -1.29 -0.93
C TYR A 19 -10.59 -1.16 -1.72
N ARG A 20 -9.74 -2.19 -1.70
CA ARG A 20 -8.49 -2.22 -2.48
C ARG A 20 -8.71 -2.16 -3.98
N SER A 21 -9.83 -2.67 -4.49
CA SER A 21 -10.20 -2.52 -5.91
C SER A 21 -10.66 -1.11 -6.30
N GLY A 22 -10.65 -0.16 -5.36
CA GLY A 22 -11.00 1.25 -5.61
C GLY A 22 -12.47 1.59 -5.28
N MET A 23 -13.21 0.70 -4.62
CA MET A 23 -14.56 1.03 -4.16
C MET A 23 -14.50 2.11 -3.06
N PRO A 24 -15.23 3.23 -3.19
CA PRO A 24 -15.22 4.27 -2.17
C PRO A 24 -15.98 3.82 -0.91
N LEU A 25 -15.58 4.36 0.26
CA LEU A 25 -16.03 3.91 1.58
C LEU A 25 -17.54 4.04 1.80
N ASN A 26 -18.17 5.08 1.25
CA ASN A 26 -19.62 5.29 1.34
C ASN A 26 -20.38 4.14 0.66
N ILE A 27 -19.97 3.77 -0.56
CA ILE A 27 -20.57 2.67 -1.33
C ILE A 27 -20.29 1.33 -0.65
N LEU A 28 -19.09 1.15 -0.08
CA LEU A 28 -18.78 -0.04 0.71
C LEU A 28 -19.68 -0.15 1.95
N SER A 29 -19.96 0.98 2.62
CA SER A 29 -20.84 1.04 3.79
C SER A 29 -22.27 0.61 3.44
N GLU A 30 -22.79 1.11 2.31
CA GLU A 30 -24.08 0.73 1.76
C GLU A 30 -24.12 -0.76 1.37
N PHE A 31 -23.08 -1.24 0.67
CA PHE A 31 -22.94 -2.65 0.28
C PHE A 31 -22.95 -3.60 1.49
N LEU A 32 -22.33 -3.17 2.59
CA LEU A 32 -22.31 -3.92 3.85
C LEU A 32 -23.61 -3.76 4.66
N GLY A 33 -24.45 -2.77 4.35
CA GLY A 33 -25.67 -2.46 5.10
C GLY A 33 -25.38 -1.82 6.46
N HIS A 34 -24.29 -1.06 6.59
CA HIS A 34 -23.97 -0.37 7.83
C HIS A 34 -24.81 0.89 7.99
N CYS A 35 -25.43 1.05 9.17
CA CYS A 35 -26.23 2.25 9.51
C CYS A 35 -25.37 3.50 9.73
N SER A 36 -24.08 3.33 10.03
CA SER A 36 -23.13 4.42 10.21
C SER A 36 -21.82 4.09 9.50
N GLU A 37 -21.32 5.04 8.71
CA GLU A 37 -20.02 4.95 8.03
C GLU A 37 -18.85 4.79 9.00
N GLU A 38 -19.02 5.17 10.27
CA GLU A 38 -18.02 4.99 11.32
C GLU A 38 -17.62 3.53 11.48
N THR A 39 -18.58 2.61 11.37
CA THR A 39 -18.31 1.16 11.43
C THR A 39 -17.56 0.65 10.19
N THR A 40 -17.64 1.36 9.06
CA THR A 40 -16.93 1.04 7.82
C THR A 40 -15.51 1.62 7.80
N ARG A 41 -15.23 2.66 8.60
CA ARG A 41 -13.87 3.26 8.71
C ARG A 41 -12.79 2.28 9.14
N ILE A 42 -13.16 1.15 9.75
CA ILE A 42 -12.22 0.06 10.07
C ILE A 42 -11.51 -0.49 8.82
N TYR A 43 -12.07 -0.31 7.63
CA TYR A 43 -11.47 -0.71 6.35
C TYR A 43 -10.64 0.40 5.69
N ALA A 44 -10.73 1.64 6.18
CA ALA A 44 -10.07 2.82 5.62
C ALA A 44 -8.57 2.90 5.94
N TYR A 45 -7.87 1.76 6.00
CA TYR A 45 -6.43 1.77 6.18
C TYR A 45 -5.74 1.95 4.84
N ALA A 46 -4.84 2.93 4.75
CA ALA A 46 -4.01 3.13 3.58
C ALA A 46 -2.91 2.07 3.54
N ASP A 47 -3.15 1.01 2.77
CA ASP A 47 -2.17 -0.02 2.48
C ASP A 47 -0.92 0.59 1.83
N THR A 48 0.25 -0.03 2.05
CA THR A 48 1.50 0.44 1.45
C THR A 48 1.44 0.42 -0.08
N GLU A 49 0.75 -0.58 -0.65
CA GLU A 49 0.53 -0.66 -2.09
C GLU A 49 -0.37 0.46 -2.60
N MET A 50 -1.47 0.75 -1.90
CA MET A 50 -2.36 1.87 -2.28
C MET A 50 -1.63 3.22 -2.25
N LYS A 51 -0.74 3.42 -1.28
CA LYS A 51 0.12 4.61 -1.23
C LYS A 51 1.09 4.67 -2.41
N ARG A 52 1.74 3.54 -2.74
CA ARG A 52 2.66 3.46 -3.87
C ARG A 52 1.94 3.75 -5.19
N GLU A 53 0.78 3.16 -5.41
CA GLU A 53 -0.05 3.41 -6.60
C GLU A 53 -0.50 4.88 -6.67
N ALA A 54 -0.91 5.46 -5.55
CA ALA A 54 -1.29 6.87 -5.49
C ALA A 54 -0.11 7.80 -5.81
N ILE A 55 1.09 7.50 -5.29
CA ILE A 55 2.33 8.23 -5.60
C ILE A 55 2.61 8.10 -7.10
N ASN A 56 2.69 6.88 -7.64
CA ASN A 56 2.97 6.63 -9.05
C ASN A 56 1.98 7.37 -9.97
N LYS A 57 0.69 7.37 -9.61
CA LYS A 57 -0.35 8.08 -10.36
C LYS A 57 -0.20 9.59 -10.29
N ALA A 58 0.19 10.13 -9.13
CA ALA A 58 0.42 11.57 -8.95
C ALA A 58 1.72 12.05 -9.62
N THR A 59 2.74 11.18 -9.69
CA THR A 59 4.04 11.49 -10.29
C THR A 59 4.13 11.06 -11.75
N ALA A 60 3.08 10.51 -12.36
CA ALA A 60 3.10 10.02 -13.74
C ALA A 60 3.47 11.11 -14.77
N ASP A 61 3.02 12.35 -14.53
CA ASP A 61 3.31 13.50 -15.38
C ASP A 61 4.54 14.30 -14.92
N ILE A 62 5.09 13.95 -13.76
CA ILE A 62 6.32 14.54 -13.24
C ILE A 62 7.45 13.65 -13.74
N ALA A 63 8.20 14.12 -14.74
CA ALA A 63 9.47 13.51 -15.09
C ALA A 63 10.37 13.57 -13.86
N VAL A 64 10.41 12.50 -13.07
CA VAL A 64 11.39 12.35 -12.01
C VAL A 64 12.74 12.35 -12.74
N PRO A 65 13.62 13.33 -12.49
CA PRO A 65 14.95 13.28 -13.05
C PRO A 65 15.55 11.94 -12.62
N GLU A 66 16.05 11.15 -13.58
CA GLU A 66 16.93 10.03 -13.26
C GLU A 66 18.19 10.63 -12.63
N GLU A 67 18.12 10.93 -11.32
CA GLU A 67 19.30 11.23 -10.53
C GLU A 67 20.09 9.94 -10.48
N LYS A 68 21.10 9.86 -11.34
CA LYS A 68 22.09 8.80 -11.25
C LYS A 68 22.65 8.82 -9.83
N PRO A 69 22.75 7.65 -9.18
CA PRO A 69 23.36 7.59 -7.87
C PRO A 69 24.75 8.24 -7.92
N ILE A 70 25.08 9.00 -6.88
CA ILE A 70 26.39 9.67 -6.76
C ILE A 70 27.52 8.64 -6.71
N TRP A 71 27.22 7.42 -6.23
CA TRP A 71 28.17 6.33 -6.16
C TRP A 71 28.28 5.61 -7.52
N ASP A 72 29.52 5.38 -7.93
CA ASP A 72 29.84 4.55 -9.07
C ASP A 72 29.81 3.07 -8.66
N GLU A 73 28.95 2.27 -9.31
CA GLU A 73 28.83 0.83 -9.05
C GLU A 73 30.11 0.04 -9.39
N THR A 74 30.98 0.59 -10.23
CA THR A 74 32.26 -0.04 -10.60
C THR A 74 33.42 0.29 -9.68
N ASP A 75 33.25 1.21 -8.72
CA ASP A 75 34.33 1.65 -7.87
C ASP A 75 34.43 0.83 -6.58
N GLU A 76 35.13 -0.30 -6.67
CA GLU A 76 35.28 -1.32 -5.62
C GLU A 76 35.89 -0.75 -4.33
N GLU A 77 36.72 0.29 -4.44
CA GLU A 77 37.34 0.97 -3.29
C GLU A 77 36.30 1.79 -2.50
N THR A 78 35.36 2.40 -3.21
CA THR A 78 34.25 3.17 -2.62
C THR A 78 33.27 2.24 -1.89
N PHE A 79 32.99 1.05 -2.44
CA PHE A 79 32.19 0.04 -1.72
C PHE A 79 32.87 -0.50 -0.47
N ARG A 80 34.19 -0.76 -0.52
CA ARG A 80 34.93 -1.24 0.66
C ARG A 80 34.85 -0.23 1.82
N LYS A 81 35.04 1.06 1.52
CA LYS A 81 34.91 2.15 2.50
C LYS A 81 33.50 2.24 3.08
N LEU A 82 32.46 2.15 2.25
CA LEU A 82 31.06 2.17 2.70
C LEU A 82 30.70 0.96 3.57
N ALA A 83 31.27 -0.22 3.28
CA ALA A 83 31.10 -1.45 4.06
C ALA A 83 31.92 -1.47 5.35
N GLY A 84 32.69 -0.42 5.66
CA GLY A 84 33.54 -0.33 6.85
C GLY A 84 34.77 -1.24 6.80
N LEU A 85 35.11 -1.76 5.62
CA LEU A 85 36.31 -2.55 5.37
C LEU A 85 37.40 -1.60 4.86
N ARG A 86 38.52 -1.54 5.57
CA ARG A 86 39.67 -0.70 5.21
C ARG A 86 40.63 -1.42 4.26
#